data_AF-A0A8I1IJC0-F1
#
_entry.id   AF-A0A8I1IJC0-F1
#
_cell.length_a   1.000
_cell.length_b   1.000
_cell.length_c   1.000
_cell.angle_alpha   90.00
_cell.angle_beta   90.00
_cell.angle_gamma   90.00
#
_symmetry.space_group_name_H-M   'P 1'
#
loop_
_entity.id
_entity.type
_entity.pdbx_description
1 polymer ?
#
loop_
_entity_poly.entity_id
_entity_poly.type
_entity_poly.pdbx_seq_one_letter_code
_entity_poly.pdbx_strand_id
1 'polypeptide(L)'
;MRLPQREYYTVHEVATRWGCTIADIAGWSSKGRLDIVTGIPPVTCGGDIIAGEVVVSAFDILPMFRRCGTGPQSAFVRRVRANGSTDWSLITDPAAGVEVSIADLLITGQQVQKFEDDHELMRRIAGGAGSTSPYDWDGMMSALIVRVHEKGLPATQAELIADMQAWFAEQSDDGQFPDERSVRRRISAVWKTLSQLRKSA
;
A
#
# COMPACT_ATOMS: atom_id res chain seq x y z
N MET A 1 -22.93 -0.12 -13.15
CA MET A 1 -22.65 -1.54 -12.86
C MET A 1 -21.36 -1.58 -12.04
N ARG A 2 -21.32 -2.30 -10.91
CA ARG A 2 -20.08 -2.48 -10.14
C ARG A 2 -19.31 -3.65 -10.76
N LEU A 3 -18.09 -3.39 -11.22
CA LEU A 3 -17.19 -4.44 -11.71
C LEU A 3 -16.51 -5.13 -10.53
N PRO A 4 -16.04 -6.38 -10.70
CA PRO A 4 -15.17 -7.03 -9.72
C PRO A 4 -13.91 -6.21 -9.43
N GLN A 5 -13.24 -6.53 -8.32
CA GLN A 5 -11.93 -5.95 -8.03
C GLN A 5 -10.89 -6.39 -9.06
N ARG A 6 -9.79 -5.64 -9.13
CA ARG A 6 -8.72 -5.92 -10.09
C ARG A 6 -7.91 -7.13 -9.63
N GLU A 7 -7.82 -8.15 -10.49
CA GLU A 7 -7.14 -9.42 -10.16
C GLU A 7 -5.62 -9.35 -10.32
N TYR A 8 -5.10 -8.46 -11.17
CA TYR A 8 -3.67 -8.35 -11.45
C TYR A 8 -3.22 -6.90 -11.59
N TYR A 9 -1.99 -6.66 -11.15
CA TYR A 9 -1.28 -5.40 -11.30
C TYR A 9 0.08 -5.69 -11.91
N THR A 10 0.50 -4.92 -12.90
CA THR A 10 1.88 -5.01 -13.40
C THR A 10 2.87 -4.58 -12.30
N VAL A 11 4.11 -5.07 -12.37
CA VAL A 11 5.18 -4.62 -11.46
C VAL A 11 5.39 -3.10 -11.50
N HIS A 12 5.14 -2.46 -12.64
CA HIS A 12 5.21 -1.00 -12.80
C HIS A 12 4.07 -0.27 -12.07
N GLU A 13 2.83 -0.76 -12.21
CA GLU A 13 1.68 -0.22 -11.49
C GLU A 13 1.87 -0.33 -9.98
N VAL A 14 2.36 -1.48 -9.50
CA VAL A 14 2.64 -1.69 -8.07
C VAL A 14 3.76 -0.77 -7.59
N ALA A 15 4.85 -0.63 -8.35
CA ALA A 15 5.95 0.26 -8.00
C ALA A 15 5.48 1.71 -7.84
N THR A 16 4.65 2.18 -8.77
CA THR A 16 4.05 3.52 -8.71
C THR A 16 3.10 3.65 -7.53
N ARG A 17 2.25 2.64 -7.31
CA ARG A 17 1.25 2.60 -6.24
C ARG A 17 1.89 2.65 -4.84
N TRP A 18 3.04 2.00 -4.65
CA TRP A 18 3.76 1.96 -3.37
C TRP A 18 4.89 2.99 -3.26
N GLY A 19 5.11 3.82 -4.28
CA GLY A 19 6.19 4.82 -4.29
C GLY A 19 7.59 4.21 -4.21
N CYS A 20 7.79 3.03 -4.79
CA CYS A 20 9.07 2.31 -4.82
C CYS A 20 9.55 2.08 -6.26
N THR A 21 10.70 1.40 -6.42
CA THR A 21 11.20 0.98 -7.73
C THR A 21 10.84 -0.48 -8.00
N ILE A 22 10.80 -0.89 -9.28
CA ILE A 22 10.66 -2.30 -9.65
C ILE A 22 11.81 -3.18 -9.11
N ALA A 23 12.97 -2.57 -8.81
CA ALA A 23 14.09 -3.24 -8.15
C ALA A 23 13.78 -3.62 -6.70
N ASP A 24 13.00 -2.79 -6.00
CA ASP A 24 12.55 -3.09 -4.63
C ASP A 24 11.58 -4.28 -4.64
N ILE A 25 10.64 -4.29 -5.59
CA ILE A 25 9.71 -5.41 -5.82
C ILE A 25 10.46 -6.71 -6.10
N ALA A 26 11.44 -6.69 -7.02
CA ALA A 26 12.28 -7.84 -7.30
C ALA A 26 13.02 -8.34 -6.04
N GLY A 27 13.52 -7.41 -5.22
CA GLY A 27 14.16 -7.70 -3.94
C GLY A 27 13.22 -8.38 -2.95
N TRP A 28 12.00 -7.85 -2.78
CA TRP A 28 10.98 -8.45 -1.90
C TRP A 28 10.55 -9.82 -2.38
N SER A 29 10.40 -10.00 -3.69
CA SER A 29 10.05 -11.30 -4.26
C SER A 29 11.12 -12.34 -4.00
N SER A 30 12.39 -11.97 -4.17
CA SER A 30 13.53 -12.84 -3.89
C SER A 30 13.69 -13.20 -2.40
N LYS A 31 13.01 -12.48 -1.51
CA LYS A 31 12.93 -12.77 -0.08
C LYS A 31 11.62 -13.45 0.32
N GLY A 32 10.82 -13.89 -0.64
CA GLY A 32 9.57 -14.62 -0.40
C GLY A 32 8.47 -13.76 0.22
N ARG A 33 8.54 -12.43 0.08
CA ARG A 33 7.50 -11.52 0.60
C ARG A 33 6.30 -11.39 -0.33
N LEU A 34 6.54 -11.58 -1.63
CA LEU A 34 5.53 -11.61 -2.68
C LEU A 34 6.06 -12.44 -3.86
N ASP A 35 5.17 -12.88 -4.72
CA ASP A 35 5.47 -13.59 -5.94
C ASP A 35 5.22 -12.70 -7.15
N ILE A 36 6.19 -12.70 -8.06
CA ILE A 36 6.02 -12.15 -9.41
C ILE A 36 5.50 -13.29 -10.28
N VAL A 37 4.33 -13.08 -10.88
CA VAL A 37 3.68 -14.05 -11.75
C VAL A 37 3.65 -13.60 -13.21
N THR A 38 3.54 -14.54 -14.13
CA THR A 38 3.31 -14.28 -15.56
C THR A 38 2.54 -15.44 -16.19
N GLY A 39 2.05 -15.24 -17.41
CA GLY A 39 1.41 -16.29 -18.21
C GLY A 39 2.39 -16.91 -19.20
N ILE A 40 2.45 -18.24 -19.26
CA ILE A 40 3.27 -18.96 -20.25
C ILE A 40 2.43 -19.92 -21.11
N PRO A 41 2.82 -20.16 -22.37
CA PRO A 41 2.29 -21.29 -23.14
C PRO A 41 2.69 -22.62 -22.48
N PRO A 42 2.08 -23.76 -22.89
CA PRO A 42 2.52 -25.07 -22.41
C PRO A 42 4.01 -25.32 -22.66
N VAL A 43 4.72 -25.67 -21.61
CA VAL A 43 6.13 -26.07 -21.63
C VAL A 43 6.31 -27.40 -20.95
N THR A 44 7.31 -28.15 -21.39
CA THR A 44 7.69 -29.40 -20.73
C THR A 44 8.71 -29.10 -19.65
N CYS A 45 8.46 -29.61 -18.46
CA CYS A 45 9.35 -29.57 -17.31
C CYS A 45 9.65 -31.00 -16.84
N GLY A 46 10.66 -31.63 -17.44
CA GLY A 46 10.91 -33.05 -17.22
C GLY A 46 9.83 -33.91 -17.86
N GLY A 47 9.01 -34.59 -17.05
CA GLY A 47 7.87 -35.40 -17.53
C GLY A 47 6.52 -34.66 -17.52
N ASP A 48 6.46 -33.49 -16.90
CA ASP A 48 5.23 -32.74 -16.68
C ASP A 48 5.07 -31.61 -17.69
N ILE A 49 3.81 -31.21 -17.94
CA ILE A 49 3.47 -30.04 -18.74
C ILE A 49 2.97 -28.95 -17.79
N ILE A 50 3.61 -27.78 -17.83
CA ILE A 50 3.21 -26.58 -17.07
C ILE A 50 2.74 -25.51 -18.05
N ALA A 51 1.64 -24.84 -17.76
CA ALA A 51 1.05 -23.80 -18.61
C ALA A 51 0.25 -22.79 -17.78
N GLY A 52 -0.06 -21.63 -18.37
CA GLY A 52 -0.89 -20.62 -17.74
C GLY A 52 -0.11 -19.78 -16.74
N GLU A 53 -0.73 -19.47 -15.59
CA GLU A 53 -0.11 -18.66 -14.56
C GLU A 53 1.01 -19.42 -13.84
N VAL A 54 2.19 -18.81 -13.81
CA VAL A 54 3.37 -19.33 -13.11
C VAL A 54 4.09 -18.23 -12.36
N VAL A 55 4.78 -18.59 -11.29
CA VAL A 55 5.72 -17.72 -10.57
C VAL A 55 7.07 -17.76 -11.26
N VAL A 56 7.69 -16.59 -11.43
CA VAL A 56 9.04 -16.43 -11.99
C VAL A 56 10.02 -15.95 -10.93
N SER A 57 11.27 -16.43 -11.00
CA SER A 57 12.34 -16.00 -10.11
C SER A 57 12.87 -14.64 -10.56
N ALA A 58 12.75 -13.62 -9.72
CA ALA A 58 13.29 -12.29 -10.04
C ALA A 58 14.82 -12.32 -10.27
N PHE A 59 15.54 -13.25 -9.64
CA PHE A 59 16.99 -13.38 -9.81
C PHE A 59 17.39 -14.01 -11.15
N ASP A 60 16.49 -14.76 -11.78
CA ASP A 60 16.75 -15.37 -13.09
C ASP A 60 16.70 -14.32 -14.21
N ILE A 61 15.96 -13.23 -13.96
CA ILE A 61 15.76 -12.11 -14.89
C ILE A 61 16.21 -10.77 -14.27
N LEU A 62 17.14 -10.82 -13.31
CA LEU A 62 17.59 -9.67 -12.51
C LEU A 62 17.98 -8.42 -13.35
N PRO A 63 18.61 -8.55 -14.53
CA PRO A 63 18.94 -7.39 -15.36
C PRO A 63 17.74 -6.52 -15.74
N MET A 64 16.52 -7.08 -15.82
CA MET A 64 15.30 -6.32 -16.13
C MET A 64 14.96 -5.30 -15.03
N PHE A 65 15.37 -5.57 -13.78
CA PHE A 65 15.03 -4.77 -12.60
C PHE A 65 16.10 -3.74 -12.21
N ARG A 66 16.93 -3.29 -13.15
CA ARG A 66 17.97 -2.28 -12.86
C ARG A 66 17.33 -0.98 -12.36
N ARG A 67 17.80 -0.47 -11.21
CA ARG A 67 17.30 0.80 -10.60
C ARG A 67 17.41 2.02 -11.52
N CYS A 68 18.41 2.06 -12.40
CA CYS A 68 18.60 3.16 -13.34
C CYS A 68 17.71 3.07 -14.59
N GLY A 69 16.83 2.07 -14.70
CA GLY A 69 15.90 1.93 -15.82
C GLY A 69 16.53 1.42 -17.13
N THR A 70 17.82 1.08 -17.14
CA THR A 70 18.55 0.62 -18.34
C THR A 70 18.52 -0.91 -18.52
N GLY A 71 17.54 -1.58 -17.91
CA GLY A 71 17.34 -3.02 -18.05
C GLY A 71 16.77 -3.38 -19.43
N PRO A 72 17.02 -4.60 -19.92
CA PRO A 72 16.28 -5.12 -21.07
C PRO A 72 14.78 -5.20 -20.74
N GLN A 73 13.93 -5.07 -21.76
CA GLN A 73 12.48 -5.16 -21.61
C GLN A 73 11.96 -6.60 -21.61
N SER A 74 12.78 -7.56 -22.03
CA SER A 74 12.48 -8.99 -21.99
C SER A 74 13.67 -9.81 -21.49
N ALA A 75 13.38 -11.02 -21.02
CA ALA A 75 14.38 -12.02 -20.69
C ALA A 75 13.80 -13.43 -20.82
N PHE A 76 14.67 -14.44 -20.93
CA PHE A 76 14.26 -15.84 -20.94
C PHE A 76 14.23 -16.39 -19.52
N VAL A 77 13.08 -16.95 -19.11
CA VAL A 77 12.97 -17.76 -17.89
C VAL A 77 13.17 -19.24 -18.24
N ARG A 78 14.02 -19.92 -17.48
CA ARG A 78 14.34 -21.35 -17.68
C ARG A 78 13.80 -22.26 -16.60
N ARG A 79 13.25 -21.68 -15.55
CA ARG A 79 12.52 -22.40 -14.53
C ARG A 79 11.34 -21.56 -14.09
N VAL A 80 10.31 -22.24 -13.69
CA VAL A 80 9.07 -21.64 -13.20
C VAL A 80 8.60 -22.44 -12.01
N ARG A 81 7.75 -21.84 -11.20
CA ARG A 81 7.04 -22.53 -10.13
C ARG A 81 5.55 -22.43 -10.44
N ALA A 82 4.89 -23.58 -10.55
CA ALA A 82 3.45 -23.62 -10.76
C ALA A 82 2.72 -22.97 -9.59
N ASN A 83 1.58 -22.31 -9.84
CA ASN A 83 0.80 -21.72 -8.76
C ASN A 83 0.38 -22.80 -7.73
N GLY A 84 0.55 -22.51 -6.44
CA GLY A 84 0.32 -23.45 -5.34
C GLY A 84 1.46 -24.44 -5.05
N SER A 85 2.51 -24.49 -5.88
CA SER A 85 3.71 -25.30 -5.63
C SER A 85 4.78 -24.49 -4.87
N THR A 86 5.61 -25.17 -4.08
CA THR A 86 6.85 -24.61 -3.51
C THR A 86 8.07 -24.90 -4.38
N ASP A 87 7.94 -25.85 -5.30
CA ASP A 87 9.08 -26.41 -6.02
C ASP A 87 9.28 -25.72 -7.36
N TRP A 88 10.54 -25.45 -7.67
CA TRP A 88 10.95 -24.89 -8.95
C TRP A 88 11.16 -26.01 -9.97
N SER A 89 10.49 -25.91 -11.10
CA SER A 89 10.59 -26.85 -12.21
C SER A 89 11.42 -26.23 -13.34
N LEU A 90 12.47 -26.92 -13.76
CA LEU A 90 13.26 -26.51 -14.93
C LEU A 90 12.47 -26.79 -16.21
N ILE A 91 12.40 -25.80 -17.10
CA ILE A 91 11.85 -25.94 -18.44
C ILE A 91 12.87 -26.69 -19.29
N THR A 92 12.48 -27.87 -19.74
CA THR A 92 13.29 -28.74 -20.61
C THR A 92 12.95 -28.57 -22.07
N ASP A 93 11.71 -28.20 -22.40
CA ASP A 93 11.28 -27.85 -23.75
C ASP A 93 10.29 -26.67 -23.71
N PRO A 94 10.58 -25.53 -24.37
CA PRO A 94 11.77 -25.26 -25.18
C PRO A 94 13.07 -25.14 -24.37
N ALA A 95 14.17 -25.70 -24.88
CA ALA A 95 15.47 -25.70 -24.19
C ALA A 95 16.04 -24.29 -23.91
N ALA A 96 15.64 -23.28 -24.69
CA ALA A 96 16.02 -21.89 -24.46
C ALA A 96 15.32 -21.28 -23.23
N GLY A 97 14.20 -21.86 -22.80
CA GLY A 97 13.23 -21.27 -21.88
C GLY A 97 12.14 -20.49 -22.61
N VAL A 98 11.33 -19.79 -21.84
CA VAL A 98 10.25 -18.93 -22.34
C VAL A 98 10.67 -17.47 -22.22
N GLU A 99 10.52 -16.70 -23.29
CA GLU A 99 10.71 -15.25 -23.21
C GLU A 99 9.54 -14.60 -22.49
N VAL A 100 9.83 -13.72 -21.53
CA VAL A 100 8.85 -12.92 -20.80
C VAL A 100 9.20 -11.44 -20.94
N SER A 101 8.17 -10.60 -21.02
CA SER A 101 8.30 -9.14 -21.06
C SER A 101 8.05 -8.55 -19.67
N ILE A 102 8.74 -7.45 -19.35
CA ILE A 102 8.53 -6.72 -18.10
C ILE A 102 7.09 -6.19 -17.97
N ALA A 103 6.43 -5.94 -19.10
CA ALA A 103 5.03 -5.50 -19.15
C ALA A 103 4.06 -6.61 -18.72
N ASP A 104 4.48 -7.87 -18.83
CA ASP A 104 3.68 -9.07 -18.53
C ASP A 104 4.08 -9.71 -17.18
N LEU A 105 4.92 -9.01 -16.39
CA LEU A 105 5.23 -9.37 -15.02
C LEU A 105 4.21 -8.73 -14.08
N LEU A 106 3.50 -9.58 -13.36
CA LEU A 106 2.32 -9.23 -12.58
C LEU A 106 2.50 -9.58 -11.10
N ILE A 107 1.69 -8.94 -10.27
CA ILE A 107 1.42 -9.29 -8.89
C ILE A 107 -0.09 -9.42 -8.77
N THR A 108 -0.55 -10.53 -8.19
CA THR A 108 -1.98 -10.78 -7.98
C THR A 108 -2.58 -9.74 -7.04
N GLY A 109 -3.83 -9.33 -7.24
CA GLY A 109 -4.54 -8.37 -6.38
C GLY A 109 -4.58 -8.81 -4.92
N GLN A 110 -4.72 -10.12 -4.65
CA GLN A 110 -4.67 -10.66 -3.30
C GLN A 110 -3.33 -10.40 -2.60
N GLN A 111 -2.21 -10.58 -3.30
CA GLN A 111 -0.88 -10.27 -2.77
C GLN A 111 -0.67 -8.78 -2.58
N VAL A 112 -1.17 -7.94 -3.49
CA VAL A 112 -1.11 -6.48 -3.35
C VAL A 112 -1.86 -6.05 -2.09
N GLN A 113 -3.10 -6.48 -1.93
CA GLN A 113 -3.94 -6.21 -0.76
C GLN A 113 -3.25 -6.66 0.53
N LYS A 114 -2.79 -7.92 0.58
CA LYS A 114 -2.11 -8.48 1.75
C LYS A 114 -0.83 -7.70 2.09
N PHE A 115 0.00 -7.39 1.10
CA PHE A 115 1.24 -6.65 1.32
C PHE A 115 0.97 -5.22 1.81
N GLU A 116 -0.09 -4.58 1.30
CA GLU A 116 -0.54 -3.27 1.75
C GLU A 116 -1.03 -3.28 3.20
N ASP A 117 -1.78 -4.32 3.59
CA ASP A 117 -2.27 -4.51 4.94
C ASP A 117 -1.10 -4.81 5.91
N ASP A 118 -0.21 -5.74 5.55
CA ASP A 118 0.95 -6.16 6.36
C ASP A 118 1.97 -5.03 6.59
N HIS A 119 1.99 -4.03 5.70
CA HIS A 119 2.95 -2.92 5.72
C HIS A 119 2.30 -1.53 5.85
N GLU A 120 0.99 -1.47 6.11
CA GLU A 120 0.21 -0.24 6.26
C GLU A 120 0.37 0.77 5.10
N LEU A 121 0.66 0.30 3.88
CA LEU A 121 1.02 1.17 2.73
C LEU A 121 -0.15 2.01 2.21
N MET A 122 -1.37 1.52 2.43
CA MET A 122 -2.62 2.18 2.05
C MET A 122 -3.34 2.82 3.23
N ARG A 123 -2.65 3.01 4.37
CA ARG A 123 -3.12 3.92 5.41
C ARG A 123 -3.10 5.31 4.80
N ARG A 124 -4.26 5.68 4.28
CA ARG A 124 -4.65 6.91 3.56
C ARG A 124 -3.65 8.03 3.77
N ILE A 125 -3.19 8.62 2.66
CA ILE A 125 -2.50 9.91 2.56
C ILE A 125 -2.86 10.81 3.76
N ALA A 126 -2.02 10.78 4.80
CA ALA A 126 -2.14 11.62 5.99
C ALA A 126 -0.72 11.83 6.54
N GLY A 127 -0.10 12.93 6.10
CA GLY A 127 0.97 13.62 6.82
C GLY A 127 2.37 13.02 6.74
N GLY A 128 3.34 13.84 6.35
CA GLY A 128 4.76 13.49 6.24
C GLY A 128 5.45 13.11 7.55
N ALA A 129 6.69 12.64 7.38
CA ALA A 129 7.61 12.15 8.40
C ALA A 129 7.57 12.91 9.74
N GLY A 130 7.11 12.23 10.79
CA GLY A 130 7.18 12.66 12.17
C GLY A 130 6.17 11.93 13.05
N SER A 131 6.58 10.81 13.65
CA SER A 131 5.80 9.98 14.60
C SER A 131 4.29 9.91 14.30
N THR A 132 3.86 8.91 13.54
CA THR A 132 2.43 8.61 13.35
C THR A 132 1.82 8.27 14.69
N SER A 133 1.18 9.27 15.30
CA SER A 133 0.39 9.09 16.51
C SER A 133 -0.70 8.06 16.21
N PRO A 134 -1.05 7.16 17.14
CA PRO A 134 -2.09 6.15 16.93
C PRO A 134 -3.51 6.74 16.82
N TYR A 135 -3.65 8.07 16.81
CA TYR A 135 -4.92 8.79 16.87
C TYR A 135 -5.15 9.56 15.58
N ASP A 136 -6.39 9.54 15.10
CA ASP A 136 -6.83 10.26 13.90
C ASP A 136 -6.93 11.78 14.15
N TRP A 137 -5.78 12.46 14.14
CA TRP A 137 -5.70 13.90 14.36
C TRP A 137 -6.30 14.71 13.22
N ASP A 138 -6.21 14.21 11.98
CA ASP A 138 -6.75 14.90 10.80
C ASP A 138 -8.27 14.79 10.76
N GLY A 139 -8.82 13.64 11.14
CA GLY A 139 -10.25 13.46 11.40
C GLY A 139 -10.76 14.38 12.51
N MET A 140 -10.03 14.49 13.62
CA MET A 140 -10.37 15.42 14.71
C MET A 140 -10.37 16.89 14.22
N MET A 141 -9.38 17.30 13.44
CA MET A 141 -9.33 18.65 12.87
C MET A 141 -10.50 18.94 11.91
N SER A 142 -10.91 17.94 11.12
CA SER A 142 -12.10 18.04 10.26
C SER A 142 -13.38 18.17 11.10
N ALA A 143 -13.53 17.35 12.15
CA ALA A 143 -14.65 17.40 13.07
C ALA A 143 -14.74 18.76 13.79
N LEU A 144 -13.60 19.35 14.17
CA LEU A 144 -13.53 20.69 14.75
C LEU A 144 -14.12 21.73 13.80
N ILE A 145 -13.75 21.71 12.52
CA ILE A 145 -14.23 22.66 11.51
C ILE A 145 -15.74 22.53 11.34
N VAL A 146 -16.24 21.29 11.19
CA VAL A 146 -17.69 21.02 11.06
C VAL A 146 -18.43 21.51 12.30
N ARG A 147 -17.95 21.18 13.50
CA ARG A 147 -18.54 21.66 14.76
C ARG A 147 -18.61 23.18 14.80
N VAL A 148 -17.52 23.87 14.47
CA VAL A 148 -17.47 25.33 14.52
C VAL A 148 -18.39 25.96 13.49
N HIS A 149 -18.50 25.36 12.31
CA HIS A 149 -19.42 25.79 11.26
C HIS A 149 -20.89 25.63 11.69
N GLU A 150 -21.25 24.50 12.30
CA GLU A 150 -22.64 24.19 12.67
C GLU A 150 -23.09 24.85 13.98
N LYS A 151 -22.22 24.87 14.99
CA LYS A 151 -22.55 25.26 16.37
C LYS A 151 -21.86 26.56 16.81
N GLY A 152 -21.14 27.22 15.90
CA GLY A 152 -20.32 28.39 16.20
C GLY A 152 -19.07 28.07 17.04
N LEU A 153 -18.39 29.08 17.57
CA LEU A 153 -17.28 28.89 18.50
C LEU A 153 -17.83 28.76 19.94
N PRO A 154 -17.47 27.71 20.72
CA PRO A 154 -17.93 27.57 22.11
C PRO A 154 -17.46 28.71 23.02
N ALA A 155 -18.04 28.82 24.21
CA ALA A 155 -17.73 29.91 25.13
C ALA A 155 -16.27 29.81 25.62
N THR A 156 -15.82 28.58 25.89
CA THR A 156 -14.51 28.29 26.47
C THR A 156 -13.70 27.29 25.64
N GLN A 157 -12.37 27.33 25.80
CA GLN A 157 -11.49 26.35 25.16
C GLN A 157 -11.73 24.94 25.71
N ALA A 158 -12.12 24.85 27.00
CA ALA A 158 -12.41 23.58 27.66
C ALA A 158 -13.59 22.86 27.01
N GLU A 159 -14.66 23.59 26.65
CA GLU A 159 -15.79 23.03 25.90
C GLU A 159 -15.36 22.49 24.53
N LEU A 160 -14.51 23.22 23.80
CA LEU A 160 -14.01 22.75 22.51
C LEU A 160 -13.16 21.48 22.64
N ILE A 161 -12.38 21.38 23.71
CA ILE A 161 -11.58 20.18 23.99
C ILE A 161 -12.49 19.01 24.34
N ALA A 162 -13.50 19.23 25.17
CA ALA A 162 -14.48 18.21 25.55
C ALA A 162 -15.25 17.68 24.32
N ASP A 163 -15.66 18.56 23.41
CA ASP A 163 -16.30 18.18 22.14
C ASP A 163 -15.40 17.26 21.31
N MET A 164 -14.09 17.54 21.24
CA MET A 164 -13.15 16.72 20.47
C MET A 164 -12.80 15.41 21.18
N GLN A 165 -12.78 15.37 22.52
CA GLN A 165 -12.63 14.12 23.27
C GLN A 165 -13.86 13.23 23.12
N ALA A 166 -15.07 13.80 23.14
CA ALA A 166 -16.30 13.07 22.88
C ALA A 166 -16.30 12.48 21.46
N TRP A 167 -15.89 13.27 20.46
CA TRP A 167 -15.72 12.76 19.10
C TRP A 167 -14.75 11.58 19.02
N PHE A 168 -13.59 11.66 19.69
CA PHE A 168 -12.66 10.52 19.73
C PHE A 168 -13.26 9.29 20.41
N ALA A 169 -14.02 9.48 21.50
CA ALA A 169 -14.68 8.38 22.19
C ALA A 169 -15.75 7.70 21.32
N GLU A 170 -16.43 8.45 20.45
CA GLU A 170 -17.40 7.92 19.49
C GLU A 170 -16.74 7.18 18.30
N GLN A 171 -15.51 7.55 17.94
CA GLN A 171 -14.77 6.96 16.81
C GLN A 171 -13.82 5.82 17.22
N SER A 172 -13.59 5.60 18.52
CA SER A 172 -12.68 4.58 19.03
C SER A 172 -13.44 3.28 19.32
N ASP A 173 -13.12 2.22 18.58
CA ASP A 173 -13.69 0.88 18.77
C ASP A 173 -13.13 0.17 20.03
N ASP A 174 -11.94 0.56 20.49
CA ASP A 174 -11.20 -0.04 21.60
C ASP A 174 -11.23 0.79 22.90
N GLY A 175 -11.94 1.92 22.89
CA GLY A 175 -12.04 2.86 24.00
C GLY A 175 -10.74 3.62 24.30
N GLN A 176 -9.71 3.52 23.44
CA GLN A 176 -8.48 4.28 23.56
C GLN A 176 -8.57 5.60 22.79
N PHE A 177 -8.41 6.72 23.51
CA PHE A 177 -8.38 8.04 22.92
C PHE A 177 -7.37 8.95 23.64
N PRO A 178 -6.88 10.02 22.98
CA PRO A 178 -5.84 10.85 23.54
C PRO A 178 -6.30 11.61 24.80
N ASP A 179 -5.34 11.86 25.70
CA ASP A 179 -5.58 12.65 26.90
C ASP A 179 -5.90 14.13 26.58
N GLU A 180 -6.58 14.79 27.52
CA GLU A 180 -7.02 16.18 27.36
C GLU A 180 -5.85 17.11 27.01
N ARG A 181 -4.67 16.85 27.59
CA ARG A 181 -3.46 17.63 27.36
C ARG A 181 -2.99 17.52 25.90
N SER A 182 -3.02 16.33 25.30
CA SER A 182 -2.63 16.11 23.91
C SER A 182 -3.59 16.78 22.92
N VAL A 183 -4.89 16.73 23.21
CA VAL A 183 -5.94 17.41 22.43
C VAL A 183 -5.79 18.93 22.55
N ARG A 184 -5.67 19.45 23.77
CA ARG A 184 -5.46 20.88 24.06
C ARG A 184 -4.27 21.46 23.30
N ARG A 185 -3.14 20.75 23.28
CA ARG A 185 -1.91 21.21 22.60
C ARG A 185 -2.14 21.49 21.11
N ARG A 186 -2.94 20.66 20.43
CA ARG A 186 -3.22 20.78 19.00
C ARG A 186 -4.27 21.85 18.69
N ILE A 187 -5.26 21.99 19.56
CA ILE A 187 -6.36 22.96 19.36
C ILE A 187 -5.94 24.39 19.76
N SER A 188 -4.93 24.56 20.61
CA SER A 188 -4.57 25.86 21.20
C SER A 188 -4.30 26.98 20.19
N ALA A 189 -3.60 26.67 19.10
CA ALA A 189 -3.33 27.67 18.06
C ALA A 189 -4.61 28.12 17.35
N VAL A 190 -5.46 27.16 16.96
CA VAL A 190 -6.75 27.39 16.31
C VAL A 190 -7.69 28.18 17.21
N TRP A 191 -7.79 27.79 18.49
CA TRP A 191 -8.60 28.49 19.48
C TRP A 191 -8.19 29.96 19.62
N LYS A 192 -6.88 30.24 19.69
CA LYS A 192 -6.37 31.61 19.79
C LYS A 192 -6.80 32.44 18.58
N THR A 193 -6.64 31.91 17.37
CA THR A 193 -7.04 32.61 16.14
C THR A 193 -8.55 32.86 16.09
N LEU A 194 -9.37 31.83 16.33
CA LEU A 194 -10.84 31.96 16.26
C LEU A 194 -11.39 32.89 17.35
N SER A 195 -10.84 32.84 18.56
CA SER A 195 -11.26 33.71 19.66
C SER A 195 -10.87 35.18 19.44
N GLN A 196 -9.77 35.45 18.74
CA GLN A 196 -9.40 36.79 18.30
C GLN A 196 -10.37 37.32 17.25
N LEU A 197 -10.67 36.51 16.22
CA LEU A 197 -11.64 36.88 15.19
C LEU A 197 -13.04 37.16 15.77
N ARG A 198 -13.50 36.36 16.74
CA ARG A 198 -14.77 36.58 17.45
C ARG A 198 -14.84 37.91 18.20
N LYS A 199 -13.71 38.44 18.67
CA LYS A 199 -13.66 39.75 19.37
C LYS A 199 -13.60 40.93 18.40
N SER A 200 -13.23 40.67 17.14
CA SER A 200 -13.09 41.70 16.10
C SER A 200 -14.32 41.77 15.16
N ALA A 201 -15.26 40.84 15.30
CA ALA A 201 -16.58 40.85 14.67
C ALA A 201 -17.61 41.48 15.61
#